data_AF-A0A2S7I1L0-F1
#
_entry.id   AF-A0A2S7I1L0-F1
#
_cell.length_a   1.000
_cell.length_b   1.000
_cell.length_c   1.000
_cell.angle_alpha   90.00
_cell.angle_beta   90.00
_cell.angle_gamma   90.00
#
_symmetry.space_group_name_H-M   'P 1'
#
loop_
_entity.id
_entity.type
_entity.pdbx_description
1 polymer ?
#
loop_
_entity_poly.entity_id
_entity_poly.type
_entity_poly.pdbx_seq_one_letter_code
_entity_poly.pdbx_strand_id
1 'polypeptide(L)'
;MKKNILFLICLFFLHLSCKRSNQEIKLDDYEIIKIAIKEEVTPSISQFENDENFLELKKSTDEYKKVILENYSSHNYGSQYYFTTDNLLFTFKTNSFIEDTFLQFGFYSNLNKVTPVKIDLKKIIAIKNLILINDSSNLKKHNNYIGDFRFSRVLYDGNKAIILVFNTTNNSRNILFFKKNNEKWVLFLKRGIPIRYKNQEVVF
;
A
#
# COMPACT_ATOMS: atom_id res chain seq x y z
N MET A 1 -16.53 24.03 -50.82
CA MET A 1 -15.35 23.65 -50.01
C MET A 1 -15.37 24.09 -48.53
N LYS A 2 -16.33 24.89 -48.03
CA LYS A 2 -16.32 25.36 -46.62
C LYS A 2 -16.95 24.40 -45.58
N LYS A 3 -17.79 23.44 -46.00
CA LYS A 3 -18.50 22.52 -45.07
C LYS A 3 -17.60 21.39 -44.51
N ASN A 4 -16.51 21.03 -45.19
CA ASN A 4 -15.61 19.94 -44.75
C ASN A 4 -14.58 20.39 -43.70
N ILE A 5 -14.31 21.70 -43.61
CA ILE A 5 -13.32 22.25 -42.66
C ILE A 5 -13.91 22.30 -41.24
N LEU A 6 -15.21 22.61 -41.11
CA LEU A 6 -15.88 22.66 -39.80
C LEU A 6 -15.99 21.26 -39.16
N PHE A 7 -16.18 20.23 -39.98
CA PHE A 7 -16.24 18.84 -39.50
C PHE A 7 -14.87 18.33 -39.02
N LEU A 8 -13.79 18.71 -39.70
CA LEU A 8 -12.42 18.40 -39.26
C LEU A 8 -12.05 19.11 -37.95
N ILE A 9 -12.45 20.38 -37.80
CA ILE A 9 -12.19 21.15 -36.57
C ILE A 9 -12.96 20.53 -35.39
N CYS A 10 -14.22 20.13 -35.58
CA CYS A 10 -14.98 19.42 -34.54
C CYS A 10 -14.36 18.06 -34.16
N LEU A 11 -13.86 17.28 -35.13
CA LEU A 11 -13.15 16.02 -34.83
C LEU A 11 -11.82 16.25 -34.09
N PHE A 12 -11.11 17.34 -34.41
CA PHE A 12 -9.87 17.70 -33.73
C PHE A 12 -10.12 18.14 -32.27
N PHE A 13 -11.21 18.89 -32.02
CA PHE A 13 -11.65 19.24 -30.67
C PHE A 13 -12.19 18.03 -29.88
N LEU A 14 -12.80 17.04 -30.53
CA LEU A 14 -13.20 15.77 -29.89
C LEU A 14 -11.99 14.93 -29.48
N HIS A 15 -10.87 14.95 -30.23
CA HIS A 15 -9.62 14.33 -29.82
C HIS A 15 -8.87 15.10 -28.72
N LEU A 16 -8.93 16.44 -28.71
CA LEU A 16 -8.34 17.29 -27.67
C LEU A 16 -9.18 17.35 -26.38
N SER A 17 -10.49 17.14 -26.46
CA SER A 17 -11.39 17.11 -25.29
C SER A 17 -11.35 15.78 -24.54
N CYS A 18 -10.69 14.76 -25.09
CA CYS A 18 -10.15 13.66 -24.30
C CYS A 18 -8.86 14.13 -23.62
N LYS A 19 -8.96 15.09 -22.70
CA LYS A 19 -7.97 15.20 -21.63
C LYS A 19 -8.05 13.88 -20.87
N ARG A 20 -7.22 12.91 -21.27
CA ARG A 20 -6.84 11.79 -20.43
C ARG A 20 -6.15 12.41 -19.22
N SER A 21 -6.93 12.79 -18.21
CA SER A 21 -6.43 13.00 -16.85
C SER A 21 -6.24 11.66 -16.14
N ASN A 22 -6.03 10.57 -16.89
CA ASN A 22 -5.44 9.37 -16.33
C ASN A 22 -3.99 9.73 -16.05
N GLN A 23 -3.74 10.25 -14.84
CA GLN A 23 -2.39 10.31 -14.29
C GLN A 23 -1.82 8.90 -14.38
N GLU A 24 -0.92 8.71 -15.34
CA GLU A 24 -0.35 7.41 -15.68
C GLU A 24 0.42 6.86 -14.48
N ILE A 25 0.32 5.54 -14.26
CA ILE A 25 1.15 4.88 -13.27
C ILE A 25 2.60 4.91 -13.75
N LYS A 26 3.50 5.28 -12.84
CA LYS A 26 4.95 5.27 -13.06
C LYS A 26 5.54 3.91 -12.67
N LEU A 27 6.71 3.58 -13.22
CA LEU A 27 7.47 2.41 -12.77
C LEU A 27 7.82 2.50 -11.28
N ASP A 28 8.20 3.70 -10.82
CA ASP A 28 8.44 4.02 -9.40
C ASP A 28 7.24 3.66 -8.50
N ASP A 29 6.00 3.79 -8.97
CA ASP A 29 4.81 3.42 -8.17
C ASP A 29 4.83 1.91 -7.86
N TYR A 30 5.16 1.08 -8.85
CA TYR A 30 5.26 -0.36 -8.67
C TYR A 30 6.38 -0.75 -7.70
N GLU A 31 7.52 -0.06 -7.75
CA GLU A 31 8.63 -0.30 -6.81
C GLU A 31 8.25 0.05 -5.38
N ILE A 32 7.64 1.21 -5.17
CA ILE A 32 7.20 1.66 -3.85
C ILE A 32 6.12 0.73 -3.29
N ILE A 33 5.14 0.31 -4.10
CA ILE A 33 4.10 -0.63 -3.66
C ILE A 33 4.70 -1.99 -3.32
N LYS A 34 5.70 -2.48 -4.08
CA LYS A 34 6.42 -3.73 -3.73
C LYS A 34 7.06 -3.65 -2.36
N ILE A 35 7.74 -2.55 -2.06
CA ILE A 35 8.34 -2.35 -0.74
C ILE A 35 7.24 -2.24 0.31
N ALA A 36 6.17 -1.48 0.05
CA ALA A 36 5.04 -1.36 0.98
C ALA A 36 4.41 -2.71 1.32
N ILE A 37 4.22 -3.60 0.34
CA ILE A 37 3.71 -4.95 0.59
C ILE A 37 4.70 -5.73 1.45
N LYS A 38 5.99 -5.69 1.12
CA LYS A 38 7.02 -6.39 1.90
C LYS A 38 6.99 -5.99 3.38
N GLU A 39 6.79 -4.72 3.67
CA GLU A 39 6.91 -4.14 5.02
C GLU A 39 5.58 -4.16 5.81
N GLU A 40 4.42 -4.17 5.13
CA GLU A 40 3.11 -4.07 5.80
C GLU A 40 2.23 -5.31 5.67
N VAL A 41 2.41 -6.12 4.61
CA VAL A 41 1.62 -7.33 4.38
C VAL A 41 2.32 -8.48 5.08
N THR A 42 2.25 -8.46 6.40
CA THR A 42 2.96 -9.41 7.27
C THR A 42 1.96 -10.14 8.17
N PRO A 43 2.23 -11.41 8.53
CA PRO A 43 1.41 -12.12 9.50
C PRO A 43 1.54 -11.44 10.86
N SER A 44 0.44 -11.35 11.60
CA SER A 44 0.52 -10.96 13.02
C SER A 44 1.28 -12.02 13.84
N ILE A 45 1.80 -11.63 15.02
CA ILE A 45 2.47 -12.55 15.94
C ILE A 45 1.58 -13.78 16.24
N SER A 46 0.29 -13.57 16.48
CA SER A 46 -0.68 -14.66 16.71
C SER A 46 -0.83 -15.62 15.53
N GLN A 47 -0.56 -15.17 14.30
CA GLN A 47 -0.60 -16.00 13.10
C GLN A 47 0.72 -16.73 12.86
N PHE A 48 1.85 -16.18 13.31
CA PHE A 48 3.14 -16.88 13.32
C PHE A 48 3.10 -18.11 14.24
N GLU A 49 2.29 -18.10 15.31
CA GLU A 49 2.14 -19.28 16.17
C GLU A 49 1.53 -20.49 15.46
N ASN A 50 0.92 -20.30 14.29
CA ASN A 50 0.34 -21.37 13.48
C ASN A 50 1.32 -21.89 12.40
N ASP A 51 2.50 -21.27 12.25
CA ASP A 51 3.51 -21.74 11.31
C ASP A 51 4.21 -22.99 11.90
N GLU A 52 4.34 -24.04 11.08
CA GLU A 52 4.80 -25.37 11.49
C GLU A 52 6.14 -25.33 12.24
N ASN A 53 7.00 -24.37 11.89
CA ASN A 53 8.31 -24.16 12.53
C ASN A 53 8.23 -23.76 14.01
N PHE A 54 7.07 -23.35 14.53
CA PHE A 54 6.90 -22.90 15.91
C PHE A 54 5.98 -23.80 16.73
N LEU A 55 5.40 -24.84 16.12
CA LEU A 55 4.51 -25.79 16.81
C LEU A 55 5.23 -26.55 17.93
N GLU A 56 6.54 -26.79 17.77
CA GLU A 56 7.36 -27.51 18.76
C GLU A 56 7.87 -26.63 19.90
N LEU A 57 7.81 -25.31 19.76
CA LEU A 57 8.30 -24.39 20.79
C LEU A 57 7.27 -24.25 21.92
N LYS A 58 7.73 -24.44 23.16
CA LYS A 58 6.87 -24.27 24.34
C LYS A 58 6.47 -22.80 24.50
N LYS A 59 5.19 -22.51 24.23
CA LYS A 59 4.58 -21.20 24.48
C LYS A 59 4.86 -20.77 25.92
N SER A 60 5.34 -19.53 26.11
CA SER A 60 5.80 -18.88 27.36
C SER A 60 7.32 -18.81 27.62
N THR A 61 8.17 -19.55 26.90
CA THR A 61 9.62 -19.42 27.09
C THR A 61 10.18 -18.14 26.48
N ASP A 62 11.29 -17.63 27.02
CA ASP A 62 11.97 -16.47 26.45
C ASP A 62 12.60 -16.81 25.09
N GLU A 63 12.99 -18.06 24.88
CA GLU A 63 13.41 -18.58 23.59
C GLU A 63 12.28 -18.51 22.55
N TYR A 64 11.06 -18.94 22.91
CA TYR A 64 9.89 -18.82 22.05
C TYR A 64 9.65 -17.36 21.64
N LYS A 65 9.64 -16.43 22.61
CA LYS A 65 9.45 -15.00 22.34
C LYS A 65 10.55 -14.47 21.41
N LYS A 66 11.80 -14.84 21.66
CA LYS A 66 12.95 -14.41 20.86
C LYS A 66 12.82 -14.89 19.41
N VAL A 67 12.58 -16.19 19.20
CA VAL A 67 12.50 -16.81 17.88
C VAL A 67 11.30 -16.26 17.09
N ILE A 68 10.14 -16.07 17.72
CA ILE A 68 8.96 -15.44 17.09
C ILE A 68 9.26 -13.99 16.69
N LEU A 69 9.85 -13.20 17.59
CA LEU A 69 10.18 -11.79 17.31
C LEU A 69 11.23 -11.66 16.21
N GLU A 70 12.24 -12.53 16.18
CA GLU A 70 13.26 -12.56 15.14
C GLU A 70 12.65 -12.89 13.77
N ASN A 71 11.78 -13.90 13.68
CA ASN A 71 11.12 -14.27 12.43
C ASN A 71 10.11 -13.22 11.97
N TYR A 72 9.34 -12.65 12.90
CA TYR A 72 8.44 -11.53 12.63
C TYR A 72 9.20 -10.32 12.07
N SER A 73 10.31 -9.93 12.72
CA SER A 73 11.10 -8.76 12.30
C SER A 73 11.85 -8.99 10.99
N SER A 74 12.33 -10.21 10.76
CA SER A 74 13.07 -10.57 9.53
C SER A 74 12.18 -10.93 8.35
N HIS A 75 10.86 -11.02 8.55
CA HIS A 75 9.90 -11.45 7.51
C HIS A 75 10.25 -12.84 6.94
N ASN A 76 10.83 -13.70 7.77
CA ASN A 76 11.22 -15.06 7.41
C ASN A 76 10.02 -15.99 7.63
N TYR A 77 9.19 -16.12 6.61
CA TYR A 77 8.01 -16.98 6.64
C TYR A 77 8.41 -18.43 6.35
N GLY A 78 8.03 -19.38 7.20
CA GLY A 78 8.16 -20.81 6.92
C GLY A 78 7.03 -21.32 6.03
N SER A 79 5.84 -20.80 6.29
CA SER A 79 4.58 -21.18 5.62
C SER A 79 4.14 -20.17 4.55
N GLN A 80 3.19 -20.58 3.69
CA GLN A 80 2.50 -19.67 2.77
C GLN A 80 1.40 -18.89 3.50
N TYR A 81 1.36 -17.58 3.29
CA TYR A 81 0.33 -16.67 3.80
C TYR A 81 -0.48 -16.05 2.66
N TYR A 82 -1.76 -15.84 2.89
CA TYR A 82 -2.71 -15.36 1.89
C TYR A 82 -3.22 -13.98 2.26
N PHE A 83 -3.33 -13.11 1.27
CA PHE A 83 -3.91 -11.78 1.44
C PHE A 83 -4.69 -11.37 0.19
N THR A 84 -5.55 -10.38 0.36
CA THR A 84 -6.33 -9.76 -0.73
C THR A 84 -5.92 -8.29 -0.84
N THR A 85 -5.99 -7.74 -2.06
CA THR A 85 -5.87 -6.30 -2.27
C THR A 85 -6.65 -5.85 -3.50
N ASP A 86 -7.19 -4.64 -3.43
CA ASP A 86 -7.79 -3.98 -4.58
C ASP A 86 -6.74 -3.67 -5.66
N ASN A 87 -7.13 -3.78 -6.93
CA ASN A 87 -6.33 -3.26 -8.04
C ASN A 87 -6.50 -1.75 -8.24
N LEU A 88 -7.25 -1.06 -7.38
CA LEU A 88 -7.53 0.37 -7.45
C LEU A 88 -6.83 1.08 -6.29
N LEU A 89 -5.78 1.85 -6.59
CA LEU A 89 -5.12 2.69 -5.61
C LEU A 89 -6.06 3.81 -5.17
N PHE A 90 -6.43 3.83 -3.89
CA PHE A 90 -7.37 4.81 -3.37
C PHE A 90 -6.70 6.17 -3.15
N THR A 91 -7.53 7.20 -3.05
CA THR A 91 -7.12 8.56 -2.71
C THR A 91 -7.62 8.83 -1.31
N PHE A 92 -6.76 9.31 -0.41
CA PHE A 92 -7.19 9.70 0.91
C PHE A 92 -7.47 11.20 0.95
N LYS A 93 -8.45 11.58 1.78
CA LYS A 93 -8.63 12.97 2.17
C LYS A 93 -7.61 13.32 3.25
N THR A 94 -6.99 14.49 3.13
CA THR A 94 -6.13 14.98 4.20
C THR A 94 -6.98 15.34 5.41
N ASN A 95 -6.43 15.07 6.58
CA ASN A 95 -6.93 15.56 7.86
C ASN A 95 -5.74 16.10 8.66
N SER A 96 -6.03 16.75 9.78
CA SER A 96 -5.01 17.39 10.62
C SER A 96 -3.85 16.46 11.01
N PHE A 97 -4.12 15.17 11.28
CA PHE A 97 -3.05 14.22 11.58
C PHE A 97 -2.12 14.01 10.37
N ILE A 98 -2.70 13.75 9.20
CA ILE A 98 -1.94 13.48 7.97
C ILE A 98 -1.14 14.72 7.57
N GLU A 99 -1.75 15.90 7.65
CA GLU A 99 -1.10 17.18 7.33
C GLU A 99 0.06 17.47 8.28
N ASP A 100 -0.17 17.40 9.60
CA ASP A 100 0.87 17.61 10.61
C ASP A 100 2.03 16.62 10.41
N THR A 101 1.71 15.36 10.14
CA THR A 101 2.69 14.30 9.88
C THR A 101 3.49 14.56 8.61
N PHE A 102 2.86 14.99 7.52
CA PHE A 102 3.55 15.25 6.25
C PHE A 102 4.49 16.45 6.37
N LEU A 103 4.03 17.54 7.02
CA LEU A 103 4.84 18.72 7.30
C LEU A 103 6.05 18.38 8.17
N GLN A 104 5.86 17.57 9.21
CA GLN A 104 6.96 17.12 10.08
C GLN A 104 8.09 16.43 9.31
N PHE A 105 7.76 15.70 8.24
CA PHE A 105 8.74 14.98 7.41
C PHE A 105 9.08 15.71 6.10
N GLY A 106 8.69 16.98 5.99
CA GLY A 106 9.02 17.88 4.90
C GLY A 106 8.39 17.46 3.57
N PHE A 107 7.09 17.18 3.58
CA PHE A 107 6.24 17.05 2.41
C PHE A 107 5.25 18.21 2.37
N TYR A 108 5.35 19.04 1.33
CA TYR A 108 4.61 20.32 1.25
C TYR A 108 3.65 20.38 0.06
N SER A 109 3.55 19.31 -0.72
CA SER A 109 2.70 19.25 -1.92
C SER A 109 1.21 19.24 -1.58
N ASN A 110 0.40 19.90 -2.42
CA ASN A 110 -1.04 19.99 -2.24
C ASN A 110 -1.72 18.68 -2.65
N LEU A 111 -2.24 17.94 -1.68
CA LEU A 111 -2.70 16.55 -1.81
C LEU A 111 -4.10 16.41 -2.43
N ASN A 112 -4.81 17.54 -2.59
CA ASN A 112 -6.26 17.58 -2.83
C ASN A 112 -6.71 17.23 -4.27
N LYS A 113 -5.85 16.65 -5.13
CA LYS A 113 -6.18 16.45 -6.56
C LYS A 113 -5.67 15.14 -7.15
N VAL A 114 -5.59 14.08 -6.36
CA VAL A 114 -5.27 12.75 -6.91
C VAL A 114 -6.56 11.99 -7.13
N THR A 115 -6.75 11.41 -8.31
CA THR A 115 -7.84 10.47 -8.61
C THR A 115 -7.38 9.04 -8.38
N PRO A 116 -8.29 8.10 -8.07
CA PRO A 116 -7.93 6.69 -7.96
C PRO A 116 -7.36 6.15 -9.28
N VAL A 117 -6.38 5.24 -9.21
CA VAL A 117 -5.74 4.67 -10.41
C VAL A 117 -5.63 3.16 -10.31
N LYS A 118 -5.96 2.46 -11.41
CA LYS A 118 -5.86 1.01 -11.51
C LYS A 118 -4.43 0.56 -11.75
N ILE A 119 -3.93 -0.38 -10.95
CA ILE A 119 -2.62 -1.02 -11.08
C ILE A 119 -2.75 -2.42 -11.69
N ASP A 120 -1.69 -2.87 -12.36
CA ASP A 120 -1.53 -4.27 -12.72
C ASP A 120 -0.86 -5.04 -11.57
N LEU A 121 -1.65 -5.79 -10.81
CA LEU A 121 -1.18 -6.57 -9.65
C LEU A 121 -0.11 -7.60 -10.05
N LYS A 122 -0.11 -8.09 -11.29
CA LYS A 122 0.91 -9.05 -11.77
C LYS A 122 2.32 -8.44 -11.78
N LYS A 123 2.45 -7.12 -11.91
CA LYS A 123 3.74 -6.43 -11.90
C LYS A 123 4.33 -6.26 -10.50
N ILE A 124 3.52 -6.46 -9.47
CA ILE A 124 3.86 -6.20 -8.08
C ILE A 124 4.32 -7.48 -7.38
N ILE A 125 3.87 -8.66 -7.82
CA ILE A 125 3.98 -9.86 -6.99
C ILE A 125 5.09 -10.79 -7.45
N ALA A 126 6.11 -10.89 -6.59
CA ALA A 126 6.88 -12.09 -6.32
C ALA A 126 7.57 -11.94 -4.96
N ILE A 127 6.80 -11.84 -3.87
CA ILE A 127 7.36 -11.94 -2.52
C ILE A 127 7.19 -13.39 -2.08
N LYS A 128 8.30 -14.05 -1.75
CA LYS A 128 8.31 -15.44 -1.29
C LYS A 128 7.33 -15.57 -0.12
N ASN A 129 6.49 -16.61 -0.17
CA ASN A 129 5.53 -16.98 0.89
C ASN A 129 4.37 -16.01 1.15
N LEU A 130 4.21 -14.93 0.37
CA LEU A 130 2.99 -14.11 0.35
C LEU A 130 2.24 -14.32 -0.96
N ILE A 131 0.99 -14.77 -0.87
CA ILE A 131 0.16 -15.11 -2.02
C ILE A 131 -1.05 -14.18 -2.05
N LEU A 132 -1.14 -13.39 -3.12
CA LEU A 132 -2.37 -12.66 -3.43
C LEU A 132 -3.44 -13.65 -3.88
N ILE A 133 -4.58 -13.63 -3.21
CA ILE A 133 -5.79 -14.37 -3.57
C ILE A 133 -6.90 -13.40 -3.99
N ASN A 134 -7.94 -13.93 -4.64
CA ASN A 134 -9.14 -13.15 -4.95
C ASN A 134 -10.10 -13.11 -3.75
N ASP A 135 -10.99 -12.12 -3.72
CA ASP A 135 -11.95 -11.93 -2.62
C ASP A 135 -12.93 -13.09 -2.45
N SER A 136 -13.20 -13.84 -3.51
CA SER A 136 -14.08 -15.01 -3.49
C SER A 136 -13.37 -16.31 -3.08
N SER A 137 -12.07 -16.27 -2.81
CA SER A 137 -11.31 -17.47 -2.46
C SER A 137 -11.75 -18.05 -1.11
N ASN A 138 -11.91 -19.37 -1.06
CA ASN A 138 -12.10 -20.10 0.21
C ASN A 138 -10.89 -19.96 1.14
N LEU A 139 -9.71 -19.58 0.64
CA LEU A 139 -8.51 -19.34 1.44
C LEU A 139 -8.65 -18.14 2.38
N LYS A 140 -9.65 -17.26 2.22
CA LYS A 140 -9.98 -16.23 3.23
C LYS A 140 -10.37 -16.81 4.59
N LYS A 141 -10.80 -18.09 4.64
CA LYS A 141 -11.14 -18.81 5.88
C LYS A 141 -9.96 -19.60 6.46
N HIS A 142 -8.80 -19.58 5.80
CA HIS A 142 -7.61 -20.29 6.24
C HIS A 142 -6.90 -19.55 7.38
N ASN A 143 -6.25 -20.28 8.30
CA ASN A 143 -5.53 -19.68 9.44
C ASN A 143 -4.40 -18.73 9.02
N ASN A 144 -3.83 -18.97 7.84
CA ASN A 144 -2.76 -18.15 7.24
C ASN A 144 -3.30 -16.98 6.39
N TYR A 145 -4.60 -16.69 6.43
CA TYR A 145 -5.14 -15.47 5.81
C TYR A 145 -4.83 -14.26 6.69
N ILE A 146 -4.02 -13.34 6.20
CA ILE A 146 -3.47 -12.21 6.99
C ILE A 146 -4.23 -10.89 6.80
N GLY A 147 -5.18 -10.86 5.87
CA GLY A 147 -6.19 -9.80 5.79
C GLY A 147 -6.36 -9.18 4.41
N ASP A 148 -7.26 -8.19 4.42
CA ASP A 148 -7.66 -7.37 3.28
C ASP A 148 -6.87 -6.06 3.30
N PHE A 149 -5.97 -5.90 2.32
CA PHE A 149 -5.08 -4.74 2.24
C PHE A 149 -5.52 -3.76 1.16
N ARG A 150 -5.33 -2.47 1.41
CA ARG A 150 -5.57 -1.39 0.44
C ARG A 150 -4.40 -0.43 0.45
N PHE A 151 -3.99 0.01 -0.74
CA PHE A 151 -2.85 0.89 -0.95
C PHE A 151 -3.32 2.22 -1.54
N SER A 152 -2.82 3.34 -1.00
CA SER A 152 -3.13 4.64 -1.58
C SER A 152 -2.37 4.84 -2.87
N ARG A 153 -2.73 5.89 -3.60
CA ARG A 153 -1.85 6.50 -4.60
C ARG A 153 -0.51 6.87 -3.95
N VAL A 154 0.57 6.67 -4.69
CA VAL A 154 1.89 7.15 -4.31
C VAL A 154 1.95 8.65 -4.58
N LEU A 155 2.41 9.38 -3.58
CA LEU A 155 2.57 10.83 -3.64
C LEU A 155 4.04 11.16 -3.65
N TYR A 156 4.44 12.11 -4.48
CA TYR A 156 5.83 12.49 -4.65
C TYR A 156 6.06 13.94 -4.19
N ASP A 157 7.20 14.17 -3.56
CA ASP A 157 7.76 15.50 -3.31
C ASP A 157 9.27 15.44 -3.56
N GLY A 158 9.68 15.84 -4.77
CA GLY A 158 11.06 15.70 -5.25
C GLY A 158 11.56 14.25 -5.21
N ASN A 159 12.59 13.98 -4.42
CA ASN A 159 13.17 12.64 -4.22
C ASN A 159 12.51 11.86 -3.08
N LYS A 160 11.38 12.32 -2.56
CA LYS A 160 10.63 11.63 -1.52
C LYS A 160 9.30 11.13 -2.06
N ALA A 161 8.78 10.08 -1.45
CA ALA A 161 7.46 9.57 -1.75
C ALA A 161 6.72 9.09 -0.50
N ILE A 162 5.39 9.08 -0.56
CA ILE A 162 4.51 8.56 0.49
C ILE A 162 3.49 7.61 -0.12
N ILE A 163 3.19 6.55 0.63
CA ILE A 163 2.03 5.70 0.41
C ILE A 163 1.38 5.36 1.76
N LEU A 164 0.06 5.29 1.78
CA LEU A 164 -0.69 4.80 2.93
C LEU A 164 -1.12 3.36 2.69
N VAL A 165 -1.05 2.56 3.74
CA VAL A 165 -1.46 1.15 3.73
C VAL A 165 -2.52 0.93 4.79
N PHE A 166 -3.60 0.27 4.39
CA PHE A 166 -4.73 -0.10 5.24
C PHE A 166 -4.88 -1.60 5.24
N ASN A 167 -4.94 -2.19 6.43
CA ASN A 167 -5.48 -3.54 6.61
C ASN A 167 -6.90 -3.38 7.18
N THR A 168 -7.91 -3.67 6.37
CA THR A 168 -9.32 -3.51 6.78
C THR A 168 -9.78 -4.61 7.72
N THR A 169 -9.09 -5.75 7.76
CA THR A 169 -9.42 -6.87 8.66
C THR A 169 -9.15 -6.53 10.12
N ASN A 170 -8.03 -5.88 10.42
CA ASN A 170 -7.64 -5.51 11.79
C ASN A 170 -7.64 -3.98 12.03
N ASN A 171 -8.11 -3.20 11.06
CA ASN A 171 -8.16 -1.75 11.10
C ASN A 171 -6.78 -1.09 11.36
N SER A 172 -5.69 -1.75 10.95
CA SER A 172 -4.34 -1.19 10.97
C SER A 172 -4.12 -0.24 9.80
N ARG A 173 -3.42 0.86 10.07
CA ARG A 173 -3.29 2.00 9.16
C ARG A 173 -1.90 2.59 9.32
N ASN A 174 -1.13 2.65 8.24
CA ASN A 174 0.24 3.16 8.29
C ASN A 174 0.51 4.13 7.13
N ILE A 175 1.32 5.15 7.41
CA ILE A 175 1.97 6.02 6.43
C ILE A 175 3.40 5.52 6.28
N LEU A 176 3.80 5.25 5.06
CA LEU A 176 5.16 4.85 4.72
C LEU A 176 5.84 5.97 3.95
N PHE A 177 7.04 6.35 4.40
CA PHE A 177 7.82 7.43 3.84
C PHE A 177 9.07 6.89 3.17
N PHE A 178 9.24 7.27 1.91
CA PHE A 178 10.31 6.81 1.04
C PHE A 178 11.21 7.95 0.64
N LYS A 179 12.49 7.64 0.44
CA LYS A 179 13.46 8.53 -0.17
C LYS A 179 14.21 7.79 -1.26
N LYS A 180 14.44 8.45 -2.39
CA LYS A 180 15.24 7.92 -3.49
C LYS A 180 16.72 8.12 -3.17
N ASN A 181 17.48 7.03 -3.12
CA ASN A 181 18.92 7.01 -2.93
C ASN A 181 19.56 6.21 -4.08
N ASN A 182 20.43 6.84 -4.87
CA ASN A 182 21.07 6.23 -6.04
C ASN A 182 20.08 5.45 -6.92
N GLU A 183 19.02 6.15 -7.34
CA GLU A 183 17.91 5.64 -8.16
C GLU A 183 16.99 4.61 -7.51
N LYS A 184 17.31 4.11 -6.30
CA LYS A 184 16.49 3.14 -5.57
C LYS A 184 15.62 3.81 -4.53
N TRP A 185 14.36 3.42 -4.46
CA TRP A 185 13.46 3.83 -3.37
C TRP A 185 13.77 3.03 -2.11
N VAL A 186 13.91 3.74 -0.99
CA VAL A 186 14.17 3.15 0.33
C VAL A 186 13.13 3.68 1.31
N LEU A 187 12.46 2.77 2.03
CA LEU A 187 11.63 3.13 3.17
C LEU A 187 12.55 3.67 4.28
N PHE A 188 12.34 4.91 4.72
CA PHE A 188 13.12 5.50 5.81
C PHE A 188 12.31 5.74 7.09
N LEU A 189 10.98 5.74 6.98
CA LEU A 189 10.10 5.92 8.13
C LEU A 189 8.73 5.28 7.91
N LYS A 190 8.20 4.67 8.97
CA LYS A 190 6.82 4.20 9.08
C LYS A 190 6.13 4.92 10.23
N ARG A 191 4.88 5.34 10.03
CA ARG A 191 4.07 5.99 11.07
C ARG A 191 2.66 5.41 11.09
N GLY A 192 2.25 4.88 12.25
CA GLY A 192 0.87 4.46 12.47
C GLY A 192 -0.09 5.65 12.46
N ILE A 193 -1.26 5.46 11.85
CA ILE A 193 -2.33 6.46 11.82
C ILE A 193 -3.32 6.13 12.93
N PRO A 194 -3.52 7.01 13.93
CA PRO A 194 -4.47 6.75 14.99
C PRO A 194 -5.90 6.81 14.45
N ILE A 195 -6.82 6.12 15.12
CA ILE A 195 -8.26 6.20 14.82
C ILE A 195 -8.78 7.61 15.08
N ARG A 196 -8.26 8.27 16.13
CA ARG A 196 -8.61 9.64 16.51
C ARG A 196 -7.37 10.50 16.70
N TYR A 197 -7.45 11.76 16.28
CA TYR A 197 -6.43 12.78 16.51
C TYR A 197 -7.11 14.12 16.82
N LYS A 198 -6.68 14.80 17.90
CA LYS A 198 -7.31 16.07 18.36
C LYS A 198 -8.85 15.98 18.42
N ASN A 199 -9.37 14.88 18.96
CA ASN A 199 -10.82 14.57 19.07
C ASN A 199 -11.59 14.42 17.74
N GLN A 200 -10.89 14.31 16.61
CA GLN A 200 -11.48 14.05 15.29
C GLN A 200 -11.16 12.62 14.86
N GLU A 201 -12.13 11.94 14.23
CA GLU A 201 -11.85 10.66 13.58
C GLU A 201 -10.99 10.88 12.32
N VAL A 202 -9.99 10.04 12.16
CA VAL A 202 -9.15 10.02 10.96
C VAL A 202 -9.81 9.08 9.94
N VAL A 203 -10.45 9.68 8.94
CA VAL A 203 -11.18 9.00 7.85
C VAL A 203 -10.39 9.12 6.54
N PHE A 204 -10.46 8.09 5.68
CA PHE A 204 -9.73 7.99 4.41
C PHE A 204 -10.66 7.98 3.22
#